data_AF-A0A6I3C8I7-F1
#
_entry.id   AF-A0A6I3C8I7-F1
#
_cell.length_a   1.000
_cell.length_b   1.000
_cell.length_c   1.000
_cell.angle_alpha   90.00
_cell.angle_beta   90.00
_cell.angle_gamma   90.00
#
_symmetry.space_group_name_H-M   'P 1'
#
loop_
_entity.id
_entity.type
_entity.pdbx_description
1 polymer ?
#
loop_
_entity_poly.entity_id
_entity_poly.type
_entity_poly.pdbx_seq_one_letter_code
_entity_poly.pdbx_strand_id
1 'polypeptide(L)'
;MSRWLSASACLVTAVLFAACSSQSASDVGTTTLSAPTRIELGIYSGRADPQWQLTADQAQALDQLIASLPTQSGVPASGGLGYHGFSIVRSDSTQIAYQGTVAPSDPKAETYRVDATFSVERFLLDTGRGVLNDVEIAEVTKGLPSP
;
A
#
# COMPACT_ATOMS: atom_id res chain seq x y z
N MET A 1 72.39 -32.99 -23.48
CA MET A 1 72.34 -33.65 -22.16
C MET A 1 72.72 -32.61 -21.12
N SER A 2 71.76 -32.12 -20.32
CA SER A 2 72.00 -31.49 -19.01
C SER A 2 70.65 -31.25 -18.35
N ARG A 3 70.41 -31.99 -17.27
CA ARG A 3 69.15 -32.07 -16.52
C ARG A 3 69.09 -30.90 -15.54
N TRP A 4 68.00 -30.14 -15.55
CA TRP A 4 67.72 -29.12 -14.55
C TRP A 4 67.17 -29.77 -13.27
N LEU A 5 67.81 -29.48 -12.14
CA LEU A 5 67.32 -29.70 -10.78
C LEU A 5 66.90 -28.34 -10.22
N SER A 6 65.71 -28.26 -9.62
CA SER A 6 65.41 -27.56 -8.36
C SER A 6 63.90 -27.38 -8.27
N ALA A 7 63.23 -28.16 -7.42
CA ALA A 7 63.09 -27.95 -5.98
C ALA A 7 61.91 -27.01 -5.69
N SER A 8 60.76 -27.67 -5.51
CA SER A 8 59.58 -27.13 -4.86
C SER A 8 59.94 -26.59 -3.48
N ALA A 9 59.55 -25.35 -3.21
CA ALA A 9 59.41 -24.83 -1.85
C ALA A 9 58.00 -24.27 -1.72
N CYS A 10 57.13 -25.05 -1.08
CA CYS A 10 55.82 -24.62 -0.60
C CYS A 10 56.00 -23.43 0.34
N LEU A 11 55.53 -22.25 -0.06
CA LEU A 11 55.28 -21.17 0.88
C LEU A 11 53.76 -21.05 1.08
N VAL A 12 53.30 -21.63 2.18
CA VAL A 12 51.94 -21.51 2.69
C VAL A 12 51.72 -20.04 3.06
N THR A 13 50.90 -19.33 2.28
CA THR A 13 50.55 -17.93 2.60
C THR A 13 49.34 -17.93 3.52
N ALA A 14 49.57 -17.43 4.74
CA ALA A 14 48.59 -17.37 5.81
C ALA A 14 47.39 -16.48 5.45
N VAL A 15 46.21 -16.98 5.81
CA VAL A 15 44.90 -16.32 5.72
C VAL A 15 44.87 -15.14 6.71
N LEU A 16 44.66 -13.92 6.21
CA LEU A 16 44.33 -12.76 7.03
C LEU A 16 42.87 -12.38 6.82
N PHE A 17 42.09 -12.57 7.89
CA PHE A 17 40.69 -12.19 8.03
C PHE A 17 40.52 -10.68 7.80
N ALA A 18 39.92 -10.30 6.67
CA ALA A 18 39.35 -8.96 6.52
C ALA A 18 38.08 -8.90 7.37
N ALA A 19 38.16 -8.14 8.47
CA ALA A 19 37.10 -7.94 9.43
C ALA A 19 35.81 -7.43 8.75
N CYS A 20 34.73 -8.18 8.95
CA CYS A 20 33.36 -7.73 8.68
C CYS A 20 33.08 -6.47 9.51
N SER A 21 33.16 -5.30 8.88
CA SER A 21 32.60 -4.08 9.42
C SER A 21 31.15 -3.95 8.95
N SER A 22 30.30 -4.87 9.40
CA SER A 22 28.84 -4.73 9.25
C SER A 22 28.38 -3.69 10.28
N GLN A 23 28.59 -2.42 9.95
CA GLN A 23 28.09 -1.30 10.74
C GLN A 23 26.57 -1.29 10.58
N SER A 24 25.88 -1.98 11.50
CA SER A 24 24.44 -1.91 11.64
C SER A 24 24.09 -0.51 12.10
N ALA A 25 23.80 0.37 11.13
CA ALA A 25 23.13 1.63 11.41
C ALA A 25 21.77 1.26 12.02
N SER A 26 21.70 1.32 13.34
CA SER A 26 20.44 1.44 14.06
C SER A 26 19.94 2.83 13.73
N ASP A 27 19.26 2.95 12.59
CA ASP A 27 18.42 4.10 12.34
C ASP A 27 17.26 3.96 13.34
N VAL A 28 17.42 4.60 14.50
CA VAL A 28 16.30 4.88 15.39
C VAL A 28 15.46 5.87 14.61
N GLY A 29 14.62 5.32 13.73
CA GLY A 29 13.66 6.06 12.95
C GLY A 29 12.89 6.92 13.94
N THR A 30 13.11 8.22 13.87
CA THR A 30 12.20 9.17 14.47
C THR A 30 10.88 8.92 13.75
N THR A 31 10.00 8.13 14.36
CA THR A 31 8.67 7.88 13.84
C THR A 31 7.97 9.23 13.88
N THR A 32 8.07 10.00 12.80
CA THR A 32 7.12 11.06 12.52
C THR A 32 5.78 10.37 12.58
N LEU A 33 5.05 10.59 13.68
CA LEU A 33 3.74 9.99 13.90
C LEU A 33 2.83 10.53 12.79
N SER A 34 2.74 9.77 11.69
CA SER A 34 1.81 10.09 10.62
C SER A 34 0.42 10.08 11.23
N ALA A 35 -0.36 11.13 10.95
CA ALA A 35 -1.71 11.24 11.47
C ALA A 35 -2.52 9.98 11.10
N PRO A 36 -3.44 9.52 11.96
CA PRO A 36 -4.20 8.30 11.73
C PRO A 36 -5.03 8.40 10.43
N THR A 37 -4.94 7.38 9.56
CA THR A 37 -5.78 7.22 8.36
C THR A 37 -7.04 6.41 8.65
N ARG A 38 -8.20 7.08 8.70
CA ARG A 38 -9.52 6.44 8.93
C ARG A 38 -10.15 6.05 7.60
N ILE A 39 -10.79 4.89 7.55
CA ILE A 39 -11.59 4.46 6.42
C ILE A 39 -13.07 4.49 6.81
N GLU A 40 -13.89 5.01 5.91
CA GLU A 40 -15.35 4.95 6.01
C GLU A 40 -15.89 4.26 4.75
N LEU A 41 -16.67 3.20 4.92
CA LEU A 41 -17.30 2.49 3.81
C LEU A 41 -18.64 3.14 3.50
N GLY A 42 -18.71 3.78 2.33
CA GLY A 42 -19.95 4.33 1.82
C GLY A 42 -20.89 3.23 1.33
N ILE A 43 -21.91 2.90 2.13
CA ILE A 43 -22.90 1.87 1.76
C ILE A 43 -24.29 2.22 2.28
N TYR A 44 -25.25 2.40 1.36
CA TYR A 44 -26.64 2.65 1.74
C TYR A 44 -27.34 1.38 2.24
N SER A 45 -27.18 1.09 3.53
CA SER A 45 -27.74 -0.10 4.22
C SER A 45 -28.91 0.22 5.17
N GLY A 46 -29.22 1.51 5.37
CA GLY A 46 -30.13 1.98 6.41
C GLY A 46 -29.51 2.06 7.82
N ARG A 47 -28.20 1.80 7.93
CA ARG A 47 -27.39 1.97 9.16
C ARG A 47 -26.34 3.07 8.94
N ALA A 48 -25.64 3.45 10.00
CA ALA A 48 -24.46 4.29 9.88
C ALA A 48 -23.35 3.56 9.11
N ASP A 49 -22.61 4.30 8.30
CA ASP A 49 -21.51 3.76 7.51
C ASP A 49 -20.44 3.11 8.41
N PRO A 50 -19.99 1.87 8.09
CA PRO A 50 -18.91 1.23 8.82
C PRO A 50 -17.61 2.03 8.72
N GLN A 51 -16.87 2.11 9.83
CA GLN A 51 -15.61 2.84 9.91
C GLN A 51 -14.56 2.06 10.70
N TRP A 52 -13.30 2.17 10.26
CA TRP A 52 -12.16 1.58 10.95
C TRP A 52 -10.89 2.41 10.74
N GLN A 53 -9.89 2.12 11.55
CA GLN A 53 -8.61 2.82 11.54
C GLN A 53 -7.56 1.89 10.95
N LEU A 54 -6.79 2.36 9.96
CA LEU A 54 -5.64 1.62 9.47
C LEU A 54 -4.50 1.64 10.49
N THR A 55 -3.75 0.54 10.57
CA THR A 55 -2.44 0.53 11.23
C THR A 55 -1.44 1.38 10.44
N ALA A 56 -0.32 1.75 11.06
CA ALA A 56 0.74 2.50 10.37
C ALA A 56 1.25 1.76 9.12
N ASP A 57 1.48 0.44 9.22
CA ASP A 57 1.93 -0.39 8.10
C ASP A 57 0.89 -0.45 6.98
N GLN A 58 -0.40 -0.58 7.32
CA GLN A 58 -1.49 -0.57 6.34
C GLN A 58 -1.62 0.78 5.65
N ALA A 59 -1.51 1.88 6.40
CA ALA A 59 -1.55 3.23 5.83
C ALA A 59 -0.36 3.46 4.88
N GLN A 60 0.84 3.04 5.26
CA GLN A 60 2.02 3.13 4.39
C GLN A 60 1.87 2.27 3.13
N ALA A 61 1.36 1.04 3.25
CA ALA A 61 1.09 0.19 2.09
C ALA A 61 0.06 0.80 1.14
N LEU A 62 -1.01 1.41 1.68
CA LEU A 62 -2.02 2.12 0.91
C LEU A 62 -1.41 3.32 0.16
N ASP A 63 -0.57 4.11 0.82
CA ASP A 63 0.08 5.27 0.21
C ASP A 63 1.00 4.85 -0.94
N GLN A 64 1.79 3.78 -0.76
CA GLN A 64 2.62 3.20 -1.82
C GLN A 64 1.78 2.70 -2.99
N LEU A 65 0.66 2.03 -2.69
CA LEU A 65 -0.26 1.52 -3.70
C LEU A 65 -0.84 2.67 -4.54
N ILE A 66 -1.42 3.69 -3.91
CA ILE A 66 -2.02 4.84 -4.58
C ILE A 66 -0.96 5.63 -5.38
N ALA A 67 0.25 5.81 -4.83
CA ALA A 67 1.33 6.54 -5.49
C ALA A 67 1.79 5.85 -6.79
N SER A 68 1.68 4.52 -6.86
CA SER A 68 2.05 3.73 -8.04
C SER A 68 1.05 3.84 -9.20
N LEU A 69 -0.16 4.32 -8.93
CA LEU A 69 -1.24 4.40 -9.93
C LEU A 69 -1.02 5.55 -10.92
N PRO A 70 -1.36 5.35 -12.21
CA PRO A 70 -1.35 6.43 -13.20
C PRO A 70 -2.34 7.53 -12.83
N THR A 71 -1.95 8.79 -13.07
CA THR A 71 -2.82 9.96 -12.93
C THR A 71 -3.56 10.23 -14.24
N GLN A 72 -4.84 10.55 -14.14
CA GLN A 72 -5.69 10.96 -15.25
C GLN A 72 -6.40 12.28 -14.91
N SER A 73 -6.67 13.09 -15.94
CA SER A 73 -7.48 14.30 -15.83
C SER A 73 -8.93 14.04 -16.20
N GLY A 74 -9.85 14.75 -15.56
CA GLY A 74 -11.29 14.69 -15.83
C GLY A 74 -12.10 14.43 -14.56
N VAL A 75 -13.36 14.03 -14.75
CA VAL A 75 -14.28 13.72 -13.66
C VAL A 75 -14.20 12.21 -13.36
N PRO A 76 -13.91 11.82 -12.11
CA PRO A 76 -13.89 10.41 -11.72
C PRO A 76 -15.30 9.81 -11.73
N ALA A 77 -15.39 8.48 -11.66
CA ALA A 77 -16.65 7.81 -11.40
C ALA A 77 -17.22 8.29 -10.05
N SER A 78 -18.54 8.50 -10.01
CA SER A 78 -19.25 8.86 -8.78
C SER A 78 -20.21 7.74 -8.39
N GLY A 79 -20.33 7.50 -7.08
CA GLY A 79 -21.19 6.46 -6.55
C GLY A 79 -22.67 6.84 -6.56
N GLY A 80 -23.51 5.80 -6.59
CA GLY A 80 -24.97 5.90 -6.56
C GLY A 80 -25.58 5.30 -5.29
N LEU A 81 -26.79 4.76 -5.40
CA LEU A 81 -27.43 4.03 -4.29
C LEU A 81 -26.71 2.69 -4.05
N GLY A 82 -26.52 2.34 -2.77
CA GLY A 82 -25.80 1.14 -2.36
C GLY A 82 -24.33 1.43 -2.06
N TYR A 83 -23.43 0.56 -2.54
CA TYR A 83 -21.98 0.76 -2.45
C TYR A 83 -21.55 1.95 -3.31
N HIS A 84 -20.90 2.93 -2.69
CA HIS A 84 -20.43 4.16 -3.35
C HIS A 84 -18.98 4.50 -3.04
N GLY A 85 -18.21 3.52 -2.55
CA GLY A 85 -16.76 3.61 -2.39
C GLY A 85 -16.28 3.61 -0.95
N PHE A 86 -14.97 3.72 -0.81
CA PHE A 86 -14.28 3.88 0.46
C PHE A 86 -13.74 5.31 0.56
N SER A 87 -14.15 6.03 1.60
CA SER A 87 -13.53 7.31 1.96
C SER A 87 -12.27 7.06 2.77
N ILE A 88 -11.13 7.52 2.26
CA ILE A 88 -9.83 7.49 2.90
C ILE A 88 -9.61 8.87 3.54
N VAL A 89 -9.89 8.96 4.83
CA VAL A 89 -9.88 10.21 5.60
C VAL A 89 -8.54 10.36 6.32
N ARG A 90 -7.82 11.43 5.98
CA ARG A 90 -6.56 11.86 6.62
C ARG A 90 -6.75 13.26 7.22
N SER A 91 -5.75 13.74 7.97
CA SER A 91 -5.83 15.05 8.66
C SER A 91 -5.94 16.25 7.71
N ASP A 92 -5.43 16.13 6.49
CA ASP A 92 -5.32 17.21 5.51
C ASP A 92 -6.13 16.98 4.23
N SER A 93 -6.66 15.77 4.04
CA SER A 93 -7.21 15.34 2.76
C SER A 93 -8.22 14.21 2.96
N THR A 94 -9.17 14.13 2.04
CA THR A 94 -10.04 12.96 1.89
C THR A 94 -10.01 12.54 0.43
N GLN A 95 -9.87 11.24 0.21
CA GLN A 95 -9.92 10.61 -1.11
C GLN A 95 -11.01 9.56 -1.12
N ILE A 96 -11.62 9.32 -2.27
CA ILE A 96 -12.66 8.32 -2.47
C ILE A 96 -12.09 7.27 -3.43
N ALA A 97 -12.00 6.03 -2.98
CA ALA A 97 -11.71 4.88 -3.82
C ALA A 97 -13.04 4.25 -4.28
N TYR A 98 -13.31 4.29 -5.59
CA TYR A 98 -14.56 3.78 -6.17
C TYR A 98 -14.39 3.41 -7.63
N GLN A 99 -14.87 2.22 -8.00
CA GLN A 99 -14.89 1.69 -9.36
C GLN A 99 -13.54 1.81 -10.10
N GLY A 100 -12.46 1.38 -9.46
CA GLY A 100 -11.12 1.41 -10.06
C GLY A 100 -10.57 2.82 -10.22
N THR A 101 -11.02 3.77 -9.39
CA THR A 101 -10.46 5.12 -9.34
C THR A 101 -10.19 5.53 -7.90
N VAL A 102 -9.19 6.40 -7.68
CA VAL A 102 -8.96 7.09 -6.42
C VAL A 102 -8.93 8.58 -6.68
N ALA A 103 -9.93 9.31 -6.21
CA ALA A 103 -10.08 10.74 -6.46
C ALA A 103 -10.13 11.55 -5.16
N PRO A 104 -9.66 12.80 -5.13
CA PRO A 104 -9.95 13.70 -4.03
C PRO A 104 -11.47 13.87 -3.85
N SER A 105 -11.94 14.03 -2.61
CA SER A 105 -13.36 14.32 -2.34
C SER A 105 -13.76 15.75 -2.72
N ASP A 106 -12.79 16.63 -3.00
CA ASP A 106 -13.04 17.99 -3.48
C ASP A 106 -13.61 17.94 -4.91
N PRO A 107 -14.85 18.43 -5.15
CA PRO A 107 -15.45 18.43 -6.49
C PRO A 107 -14.72 19.33 -7.49
N LYS A 108 -13.80 20.20 -7.04
CA LYS A 108 -12.96 21.03 -7.91
C LYS A 108 -11.69 20.31 -8.36
N ALA A 109 -11.39 19.13 -7.83
CA ALA A 109 -10.23 18.37 -8.26
C ALA A 109 -10.44 17.85 -9.69
N GLU A 110 -9.53 18.21 -10.58
CA GLU A 110 -9.58 17.82 -12.00
C GLU A 110 -8.70 16.60 -12.30
N THR A 111 -8.09 16.00 -11.27
CA THR A 111 -7.21 14.83 -11.42
C THR A 111 -7.56 13.74 -10.42
N TYR A 112 -7.38 12.49 -10.86
CA TYR A 112 -7.60 11.28 -10.07
C TYR A 112 -6.60 10.20 -10.50
N ARG A 113 -6.50 9.14 -9.70
CA ARG A 113 -5.69 7.96 -10.01
C ARG A 113 -6.56 6.87 -10.61
N VAL A 114 -6.07 6.18 -11.63
CA VAL A 114 -6.75 5.05 -12.26
C VAL A 114 -6.15 3.74 -11.74
N ASP A 115 -7.01 2.87 -11.23
CA ASP A 115 -6.71 1.57 -10.67
C ASP A 115 -7.48 0.49 -11.44
N ALA A 116 -6.99 0.17 -12.64
CA ALA A 116 -7.65 -0.79 -13.53
C ALA A 116 -7.78 -2.19 -12.92
N THR A 117 -6.98 -2.50 -11.90
CA THR A 117 -7.01 -3.78 -11.18
C THR A 117 -7.77 -3.69 -9.88
N PHE A 118 -8.45 -2.58 -9.54
CA PHE A 118 -9.25 -2.42 -8.30
C PHE A 118 -8.45 -2.80 -7.05
N SER A 119 -7.12 -2.64 -7.12
CA SER A 119 -6.19 -3.03 -6.08
C SER A 119 -6.42 -2.28 -4.78
N VAL A 120 -6.76 -0.99 -4.85
CA VAL A 120 -7.06 -0.14 -3.69
C VAL A 120 -8.35 -0.54 -3.02
N GLU A 121 -9.45 -0.72 -3.76
CA GLU A 121 -10.72 -1.14 -3.17
C GLU A 121 -10.63 -2.53 -2.54
N ARG A 122 -9.90 -3.47 -3.18
CA ARG A 122 -9.65 -4.80 -2.62
C ARG A 122 -8.79 -4.76 -1.36
N PHE A 123 -7.75 -3.93 -1.37
CA PHE A 123 -6.91 -3.72 -0.19
C PHE A 123 -7.75 -3.17 0.98
N LEU A 124 -8.55 -2.13 0.76
CA LEU A 124 -9.38 -1.53 1.79
C LEU A 124 -10.43 -2.51 2.33
N LEU A 125 -11.09 -3.27 1.46
CA LEU A 125 -12.01 -4.34 1.85
C LEU A 125 -11.32 -5.36 2.78
N ASP A 126 -10.09 -5.75 2.46
CA ASP A 126 -9.34 -6.71 3.27
C ASP A 126 -9.03 -6.16 4.67
N THR A 127 -8.59 -4.90 4.76
CA THR A 127 -8.35 -4.25 6.06
C THR A 127 -9.62 -4.12 6.92
N GLY A 128 -10.79 -4.04 6.28
CA GLY A 128 -12.09 -3.91 6.94
C GLY A 128 -12.72 -5.23 7.40
N ARG A 129 -12.17 -6.41 7.04
CA ARG A 129 -12.81 -7.72 7.32
C ARG A 129 -13.09 -7.99 8.80
N GLY A 130 -12.36 -7.37 9.72
CA GLY A 130 -12.59 -7.48 11.16
C GLY A 130 -13.73 -6.60 11.69
N VAL A 131 -14.24 -5.68 10.87
CA VAL A 131 -15.28 -4.70 11.24
C VAL A 131 -16.55 -4.90 10.42
N LEU A 132 -16.42 -5.28 9.15
CA LEU A 132 -17.53 -5.49 8.23
C LEU A 132 -18.26 -6.81 8.50
N ASN A 133 -19.58 -6.81 8.34
CA ASN A 133 -20.38 -8.03 8.34
C ASN A 133 -20.48 -8.68 6.94
N ASP A 134 -20.97 -9.92 6.89
CA ASP A 134 -21.07 -10.69 5.64
C ASP A 134 -21.93 -10.00 4.56
N VAL A 135 -22.95 -9.24 4.97
CA VAL A 135 -23.83 -8.51 4.02
C VAL A 135 -23.07 -7.33 3.40
N GLU A 136 -22.36 -6.55 4.20
CA GLU A 136 -21.52 -5.44 3.73
C GLU A 136 -20.41 -5.94 2.80
N ILE A 137 -19.73 -7.01 3.18
CA ILE A 137 -18.70 -7.65 2.35
C ILE A 137 -19.30 -8.12 1.01
N ALA A 138 -20.47 -8.74 1.04
CA ALA A 138 -21.15 -9.18 -0.17
C ALA A 138 -21.56 -8.02 -1.08
N GLU A 139 -22.08 -6.92 -0.54
CA GLU A 139 -22.44 -5.73 -1.31
C GLU A 139 -21.23 -5.06 -1.96
N VAL A 140 -20.11 -4.91 -1.24
CA VAL A 140 -18.87 -4.39 -1.83
C VAL A 140 -18.39 -5.32 -2.94
N THR A 141 -18.39 -6.64 -2.69
CA THR A 141 -17.90 -7.63 -3.65
C THR A 141 -18.70 -7.64 -4.96
N LYS A 142 -20.01 -7.36 -4.92
CA LYS A 142 -20.83 -7.19 -6.13
C LYS A 142 -20.36 -6.01 -7.01
N GLY A 143 -19.80 -4.97 -6.39
CA GLY A 143 -19.26 -3.80 -7.08
C GLY A 143 -17.86 -3.99 -7.65
N LEU A 144 -17.16 -5.05 -7.25
CA LEU A 144 -15.81 -5.36 -7.72
C LEU A 144 -15.86 -6.40 -8.85
N PRO A 145 -15.12 -6.23 -9.96
CA PRO A 145 -15.02 -7.26 -10.97
C PRO A 145 -14.36 -8.52 -10.40
N SER A 146 -14.63 -9.67 -11.02
CA SER A 146 -13.88 -10.89 -10.73
C SER A 146 -12.39 -10.68 -11.01
N PRO A 147 -11.48 -11.27 -10.20
CA PRO A 147 -10.04 -11.21 -10.44
C PRO A 147 -9.64 -11.90 -11.76
#